data_AF-A0AAD9QJ81-F1
#
_entry.id   AF-A0AAD9QJ81-F1
#
_cell.length_a   1.000
_cell.length_b   1.000
_cell.length_c   1.000
_cell.angle_alpha   90.00
_cell.angle_beta   90.00
_cell.angle_gamma   90.00
#
_symmetry.space_group_name_H-M   'P 1'
#
loop_
_entity.id
_entity.type
_entity.pdbx_description
1 polymer ?
#
loop_
_entity_poly.entity_id
_entity_poly.type
_entity_poly.pdbx_seq_one_letter_code
_entity_poly.pdbx_strand_id
1 'polypeptide(L)'
;MDQIHKKVLSNKTVVIMQRITNPYVLSGYLSKVFTALDKEEIEAKYKQSGATVATQHLIHLLEKRGPRAFPEFIKVLNDNTVRYEDLAFELQNEERRLRGQSDMKRARGLSPPAPKEPMTEEESRAIHHLHHIQLF
;
A
#
# COMPACT_ATOMS: atom_id res chain seq x y z
N MET A 1 7.85 -3.31 2.64
CA MET A 1 6.49 -3.13 2.10
C MET A 1 5.91 -1.79 2.56
N ASP A 2 5.11 -1.10 1.75
CA ASP A 2 4.47 0.18 2.13
C ASP A 2 3.32 -0.02 3.16
N GLN A 3 2.89 1.06 3.82
CA GLN A 3 1.85 0.99 4.85
C GLN A 3 0.47 0.58 4.31
N ILE A 4 0.15 0.95 3.07
CA ILE A 4 -1.13 0.62 2.44
C ILE A 4 -1.17 -0.88 2.15
N HIS A 5 -0.12 -1.43 1.55
CA HIS A 5 0.01 -2.86 1.28
C HIS A 5 -0.07 -3.70 2.57
N LYS A 6 0.63 -3.28 3.63
CA LYS A 6 0.50 -3.95 4.95
C LYS A 6 -0.95 -3.91 5.46
N LYS A 7 -1.63 -2.78 5.29
CA LYS A 7 -3.02 -2.63 5.70
C LYS A 7 -3.98 -3.47 4.86
N VAL A 8 -3.73 -3.65 3.57
CA VAL A 8 -4.48 -4.59 2.71
C VAL A 8 -4.35 -6.01 3.27
N LEU A 9 -3.11 -6.47 3.52
CA LEU A 9 -2.86 -7.81 4.07
C LEU A 9 -3.56 -7.99 5.42
N SER A 10 -3.45 -7.01 6.32
CA SER A 10 -4.13 -7.03 7.62
C SER A 10 -5.65 -7.12 7.49
N ASN A 11 -6.27 -6.21 6.71
CA ASN A 11 -7.73 -6.18 6.53
C ASN A 11 -8.28 -7.45 5.87
N LYS A 12 -7.48 -8.10 5.02
CA LYS A 12 -7.88 -9.29 4.26
C LYS A 12 -7.29 -10.58 4.81
N THR A 13 -6.65 -10.56 5.99
CA THR A 13 -5.95 -11.73 6.54
C THR A 13 -6.87 -12.95 6.65
N VAL A 14 -8.09 -12.79 7.15
CA VAL A 14 -9.08 -13.89 7.26
C VAL A 14 -9.43 -14.47 5.89
N VAL A 15 -9.70 -13.62 4.90
CA VAL A 15 -10.02 -14.06 3.53
C VAL A 15 -8.86 -14.80 2.89
N ILE A 16 -7.63 -14.30 3.06
CA ILE A 16 -6.41 -14.93 2.55
C ILE A 16 -6.26 -16.33 3.17
N MET A 17 -6.40 -16.46 4.50
CA MET A 17 -6.29 -17.75 5.19
C MET A 17 -7.37 -18.76 4.79
N GLN A 18 -8.58 -18.30 4.45
CA GLN A 18 -9.67 -19.17 4.02
C GLN A 18 -9.48 -19.66 2.58
N ARG A 19 -8.90 -18.85 1.70
CA ARG A 19 -8.77 -19.19 0.26
C ARG A 19 -7.47 -19.92 -0.07
N ILE A 20 -6.36 -19.62 0.60
CA ILE A 20 -5.09 -20.29 0.33
C ILE A 20 -5.06 -21.62 1.08
N THR A 21 -5.28 -22.72 0.35
CA THR A 21 -5.31 -24.06 0.92
C THR A 21 -3.93 -24.72 0.98
N ASN A 22 -2.99 -24.27 0.15
CA ASN A 22 -1.62 -24.78 0.12
C ASN A 22 -0.58 -23.64 0.09
N PRO A 23 -0.29 -23.03 1.25
CA PRO A 23 0.69 -21.95 1.36
C PRO A 23 2.13 -22.39 1.06
N TYR A 24 2.45 -23.69 1.21
CA TYR A 24 3.77 -24.22 0.84
C TYR A 24 3.99 -24.21 -0.67
N VAL A 25 3.04 -24.73 -1.44
CA VAL A 25 3.12 -24.68 -2.92
C VAL A 25 3.17 -23.22 -3.39
N LEU A 26 2.36 -22.35 -2.80
CA LEU A 26 2.36 -20.92 -3.12
C LEU A 26 3.71 -20.25 -2.80
N SER A 27 4.36 -20.60 -1.68
CA SER A 27 5.69 -20.07 -1.34
C SER A 27 6.75 -20.50 -2.35
N GLY A 28 6.56 -21.66 -3.00
CA GLY A 28 7.34 -22.13 -4.15
C GLY A 28 7.40 -21.09 -5.28
N TYR A 29 6.23 -20.57 -5.69
CA TYR A 29 6.09 -19.58 -6.77
C TYR A 29 6.58 -18.18 -6.37
N LEU A 30 6.72 -17.89 -5.08
CA LEU A 30 7.22 -16.62 -4.56
C LEU A 30 8.76 -16.58 -4.43
N SER A 31 9.49 -17.28 -5.30
CA SER A 31 10.97 -17.37 -5.25
C SER A 31 11.71 -16.03 -5.36
N LYS A 32 11.08 -15.00 -5.92
CA LYS A 32 11.62 -13.63 -5.99
C LYS A 32 11.47 -12.84 -4.69
N VAL A 33 10.63 -13.34 -3.78
CA VAL A 33 10.25 -12.67 -2.52
C VAL A 33 10.75 -13.45 -1.32
N PHE A 34 10.67 -14.78 -1.37
CA PHE A 34 11.06 -15.69 -0.31
C PHE A 34 12.36 -16.42 -0.63
N THR A 35 13.20 -16.52 0.40
CA THR A 35 14.41 -17.33 0.41
C THR A 35 14.08 -18.81 0.58
N ALA A 36 15.07 -19.69 0.45
CA ALA A 36 14.88 -21.12 0.72
C ALA A 36 14.45 -21.36 2.18
N LEU A 37 15.09 -20.67 3.13
CA LEU A 37 14.76 -20.78 4.56
C LEU A 37 13.31 -20.40 4.85
N ASP A 38 12.81 -19.33 4.23
CA ASP A 38 11.41 -18.91 4.39
C ASP A 38 10.43 -19.99 3.93
N LYS A 39 10.76 -20.70 2.85
CA LYS A 39 9.93 -21.79 2.33
C LYS A 39 9.94 -22.98 3.28
N GLU A 40 11.10 -23.32 3.84
CA GLU A 40 11.25 -24.37 4.86
C GLU A 40 10.46 -24.04 6.13
N GLU A 41 10.49 -22.79 6.59
CA GLU A 41 9.69 -22.34 7.75
C GLU A 41 8.18 -22.45 7.47
N ILE A 42 7.73 -22.07 6.27
CA ILE A 42 6.33 -22.22 5.85
C ILE A 42 5.94 -23.70 5.76
N GLU A 43 6.80 -24.54 5.18
CA GLU A 43 6.58 -25.99 5.07
C GLU A 43 6.45 -26.65 6.44
N ALA A 44 7.36 -26.32 7.36
CA ALA A 44 7.35 -26.82 8.72
C ALA A 44 6.02 -26.47 9.42
N LYS A 45 5.58 -25.21 9.32
CA LYS A 45 4.28 -24.78 9.88
C LYS A 45 3.09 -25.45 9.21
N TYR A 46 3.16 -25.65 7.90
CA TYR A 46 2.10 -26.33 7.15
C TYR A 46 1.92 -27.77 7.65
N LYS A 47 3.02 -28.51 7.82
CA LYS A 47 3.01 -29.87 8.34
C LYS A 47 2.58 -29.96 9.80
N GLN A 48 3.00 -29.01 10.64
CA GLN A 48 2.75 -29.03 12.08
C GLN A 48 1.37 -28.51 12.49
N SER A 49 0.86 -27.49 11.79
CA SER A 49 -0.29 -26.70 12.25
C SER A 49 -1.32 -26.40 11.15
N GLY A 50 -1.10 -26.93 9.95
CA GLY A 50 -2.04 -26.83 8.84
C GLY A 50 -1.97 -25.51 8.05
N ALA A 51 -2.84 -25.44 7.04
CA ALA A 51 -2.86 -24.36 6.05
C ALA A 51 -3.07 -22.98 6.65
N THR A 52 -3.98 -22.83 7.61
CA THR A 52 -4.32 -21.54 8.22
C THR A 52 -3.11 -20.89 8.90
N VAL A 53 -2.43 -21.63 9.79
CA VAL A 53 -1.27 -21.12 10.54
C VAL A 53 -0.08 -20.86 9.60
N ALA A 54 0.14 -21.74 8.62
CA ALA A 54 1.17 -21.53 7.63
C ALA A 54 0.89 -20.31 6.73
N THR A 55 -0.37 -20.07 6.37
CA THR A 55 -0.77 -18.89 5.59
C THR A 55 -0.61 -17.60 6.39
N GLN A 56 -0.99 -17.60 7.67
CA GLN A 56 -0.74 -16.46 8.55
C GLN A 56 0.76 -16.15 8.64
N HIS A 57 1.59 -17.19 8.73
CA HIS A 57 3.04 -17.01 8.74
C HIS A 57 3.59 -16.50 7.39
N LEU A 58 3.08 -17.00 6.28
CA LEU A 58 3.39 -16.50 4.94
C LEU A 58 3.11 -14.99 4.84
N ILE A 59 1.94 -14.54 5.32
CA ILE A 59 1.58 -13.12 5.35
C ILE A 59 2.59 -12.31 6.19
N HIS A 60 2.92 -12.80 7.39
CA HIS A 60 3.92 -12.17 8.26
C HIS A 60 5.28 -12.05 7.58
N LEU A 61 5.71 -13.08 6.85
CA LEU A 61 6.94 -13.03 6.08
C LEU A 61 6.86 -12.01 4.94
N LEU A 62 5.74 -11.94 4.20
CA LEU A 62 5.54 -10.94 3.13
C LEU A 62 5.72 -9.51 3.67
N GLU A 63 5.12 -9.18 4.82
CA GLU A 63 5.19 -7.82 5.41
C GLU A 63 6.62 -7.38 5.75
N LYS A 64 7.47 -8.33 6.10
CA LYS A 64 8.90 -8.11 6.38
C LYS A 64 9.74 -7.96 5.12
N ARG A 65 9.21 -8.33 3.94
CA ARG A 65 9.92 -8.17 2.67
C ARG A 65 9.82 -6.74 2.15
N GLY A 66 10.75 -6.44 1.23
CA GLY A 66 10.90 -5.14 0.59
C GLY A 66 9.64 -4.65 -0.15
N PRO A 67 9.68 -3.44 -0.73
CA PRO A 67 8.50 -2.84 -1.39
C PRO A 67 7.92 -3.67 -2.54
N ARG A 68 8.69 -4.58 -3.13
CA ARG A 68 8.24 -5.45 -4.23
C ARG A 68 7.42 -6.68 -3.80
N ALA A 69 7.35 -6.97 -2.51
CA ALA A 69 6.74 -8.19 -2.02
C ALA A 69 5.24 -8.30 -2.32
N PHE A 70 4.49 -7.22 -2.10
CA PHE A 70 3.06 -7.21 -2.37
C PHE A 70 2.76 -7.27 -3.89
N PRO A 71 3.39 -6.47 -4.76
CA PRO A 71 3.22 -6.61 -6.21
C PRO A 71 3.53 -8.02 -6.75
N GLU A 72 4.63 -8.64 -6.30
CA GLU A 72 4.97 -10.00 -6.71
C GLU A 72 3.98 -11.03 -6.15
N PHE A 73 3.46 -10.84 -4.95
CA PHE A 73 2.39 -11.67 -4.40
C PHE A 73 1.12 -11.61 -5.27
N ILE A 74 0.65 -10.42 -5.63
CA ILE A 74 -0.48 -10.24 -6.54
C ILE A 74 -0.22 -10.87 -7.91
N LYS A 75 1.01 -10.75 -8.43
CA LYS A 75 1.39 -11.38 -9.69
C LYS A 75 1.27 -12.90 -9.64
N VAL A 76 1.76 -13.52 -8.57
CA VAL A 76 1.66 -14.98 -8.37
C VAL A 76 0.21 -15.43 -8.19
N LEU A 77 -0.63 -14.68 -7.48
CA LEU A 77 -2.04 -15.03 -7.32
C LEU A 77 -2.81 -14.99 -8.66
N ASN A 78 -2.43 -14.09 -9.56
CA ASN A 78 -2.98 -14.00 -10.92
C ASN A 78 -2.37 -14.99 -11.91
N ASP A 79 -1.40 -15.80 -11.49
CA ASP A 79 -0.77 -16.77 -12.38
C ASP A 79 -1.71 -17.96 -12.62
N ASN A 80 -1.87 -18.33 -13.89
CA ASN A 80 -2.75 -19.43 -14.34
C ASN A 80 -2.39 -20.79 -13.71
N THR A 81 -1.16 -20.95 -13.20
CA THR A 81 -0.72 -22.15 -12.49
C THR A 81 -1.22 -22.20 -11.04
N VAL A 82 -1.48 -21.04 -10.44
CA VAL A 82 -1.87 -20.87 -9.03
C VAL A 82 -3.37 -20.66 -8.87
N ARG A 83 -4.00 -19.93 -9.80
CA ARG A 83 -5.47 -19.75 -9.92
C ARG A 83 -6.15 -19.19 -8.68
N TYR A 84 -5.60 -18.10 -8.14
CA TYR A 84 -6.21 -17.31 -7.06
C TYR A 84 -6.63 -15.92 -7.59
N GLU A 85 -7.11 -15.83 -8.82
CA GLU A 85 -7.42 -14.56 -9.50
C GLU A 85 -8.49 -13.76 -8.72
N ASP A 86 -9.52 -14.44 -8.20
CA ASP A 86 -10.55 -13.80 -7.38
C ASP A 86 -10.00 -13.19 -6.09
N LEU A 87 -9.01 -13.85 -5.47
CA LEU A 87 -8.32 -13.31 -4.30
C LEU A 87 -7.45 -12.12 -4.71
N ALA A 88 -6.69 -12.23 -5.80
CA ALA A 88 -5.87 -11.14 -6.31
C ALA A 88 -6.71 -9.89 -6.58
N PHE A 89 -7.85 -10.05 -7.26
CA PHE A 89 -8.81 -8.99 -7.54
C PHE A 89 -9.33 -8.33 -6.26
N GLU A 90 -9.69 -9.14 -5.25
CA GLU A 90 -10.17 -8.62 -3.97
C GLU A 90 -9.10 -7.80 -3.23
N LEU A 91 -7.85 -8.25 -3.24
CA LEU A 91 -6.73 -7.52 -2.62
C LEU A 91 -6.43 -6.21 -3.37
N GLN A 92 -6.48 -6.22 -4.70
CA GLN A 92 -6.29 -5.02 -5.52
C GLN A 92 -7.43 -4.01 -5.34
N ASN A 93 -8.67 -4.47 -5.17
CA ASN A 93 -9.80 -3.61 -4.85
C ASN A 93 -9.63 -2.93 -3.49
N GLU A 94 -9.20 -3.69 -2.48
CA GLU A 94 -8.92 -3.14 -1.17
C GLU A 94 -7.77 -2.12 -1.20
N GLU A 95 -6.72 -2.38 -1.98
CA GLU A 95 -5.64 -1.42 -2.20
C GLU A 95 -6.16 -0.11 -2.82
N ARG A 96 -6.93 -0.20 -3.92
CA ARG A 96 -7.53 0.98 -4.58
C ARG A 96 -8.40 1.79 -3.63
N ARG A 97 -9.23 1.10 -2.83
CA ARG A 97 -10.08 1.72 -1.81
C ARG A 97 -9.27 2.47 -0.77
N LEU A 98 -8.20 1.86 -0.25
CA LEU A 98 -7.34 2.47 0.77
C LEU A 98 -6.55 3.67 0.22
N ARG A 99 -6.03 3.59 -1.02
CA ARG A 99 -5.36 4.71 -1.69
C ARG A 99 -6.31 5.89 -1.89
N GLY A 100 -7.51 5.65 -2.41
CA GLY A 100 -8.52 6.70 -2.58
C GLY A 100 -8.97 7.35 -1.26
N GLN A 101 -9.03 6.60 -0.16
CA GLN A 101 -9.33 7.17 1.16
C GLN A 101 -8.19 8.01 1.73
N SER A 102 -6.92 7.66 1.48
CA SER A 102 -5.79 8.47 1.93
C SER A 102 -5.75 9.83 1.23
N ASP A 103 -6.13 9.89 -0.05
CA ASP A 103 -6.12 11.12 -0.84
C ASP A 103 -7.23 12.08 -0.38
N MET A 104 -8.43 11.56 -0.08
CA MET A 104 -9.53 12.36 0.46
C MET A 104 -9.24 12.93 1.86
N LYS A 105 -8.53 12.18 2.72
CA LYS A 105 -8.13 12.68 4.05
C LYS A 105 -7.10 13.80 3.95
N ARG A 106 -6.16 13.71 3.01
CA ARG A 106 -5.21 14.80 2.73
C ARG A 106 -5.91 16.06 2.22
N ALA A 107 -6.88 15.90 1.30
CA ALA A 107 -7.64 17.02 0.76
C ALA A 107 -8.47 17.76 1.82
N ARG A 108 -9.02 17.06 2.82
CA ARG A 108 -9.79 17.70 3.92
C ARG A 108 -8.91 18.32 5.01
N GLY A 109 -7.64 17.94 5.11
CA GLY A 109 -6.69 18.53 6.06
C GLY A 109 -6.08 19.85 5.58
N LEU A 110 -6.25 20.20 4.31
CA LEU A 110 -5.94 21.52 3.77
C LEU A 110 -7.13 22.44 4.06
N SER A 111 -7.04 23.21 5.14
CA SER A 111 -7.93 24.38 5.30
C SER A 111 -7.86 25.23 4.03
N PRO A 112 -8.99 25.79 3.55
CA PRO A 112 -8.94 26.78 2.48
C PRO A 112 -7.95 27.88 2.86
N PRO A 113 -7.10 28.37 1.94
CA PRO A 113 -6.31 29.56 2.23
C PRO A 113 -7.29 30.67 2.64
N ALA A 114 -7.02 31.32 3.76
CA ALA A 114 -7.83 32.42 4.25
C ALA A 114 -8.08 33.42 3.11
N PRO A 115 -9.30 33.99 2.98
CA PRO A 115 -9.54 35.06 2.01
C PRO A 115 -8.49 36.14 2.26
N LYS A 116 -7.73 36.51 1.22
CA LYS A 116 -6.80 37.64 1.30
C LYS A 116 -7.64 38.84 1.70
N GLU A 117 -7.39 39.39 2.90
CA GLU A 117 -8.05 40.61 3.34
C GLU A 117 -7.83 41.68 2.26
N PRO A 118 -8.86 42.49 1.92
CA PRO A 118 -8.70 43.54 0.94
C PRO A 118 -7.67 44.52 1.48
N MET A 119 -6.53 44.60 0.79
CA MET A 119 -5.49 45.60 1.01
C MET A 119 -6.15 46.98 1.09
N THR A 120 -5.97 47.66 2.21
CA THR A 120 -6.47 49.02 2.38
C THR A 120 -5.73 49.96 1.43
N GLU A 121 -6.47 50.96 0.94
CA GLU A 121 -6.05 51.92 -0.11
C GLU A 121 -4.79 52.73 0.25
N GLU A 122 -4.34 52.67 1.50
CA GLU A 122 -3.09 53.26 1.99
C GLU A 122 -1.82 52.48 1.56
N GLU A 123 -1.85 51.14 1.47
CA GLU A 123 -0.67 50.36 1.05
C GLU A 123 -0.38 50.51 -0.47
N SER A 124 -1.40 50.84 -1.27
CA SER A 124 -1.23 51.05 -2.72
C SER A 124 -0.42 52.33 -3.03
N ARG A 125 -0.50 53.36 -2.17
CA ARG A 125 0.22 54.62 -2.37
C ARG A 125 1.71 54.53 -2.02
N ALA A 126 2.11 53.63 -1.13
CA ALA A 126 3.51 53.43 -0.78
C ALA A 126 4.32 52.77 -1.91
N ILE A 127 3.68 51.94 -2.75
CA ILE A 127 4.36 51.22 -3.84
C ILE A 127 4.56 52.13 -5.07
N HIS A 128 3.68 53.10 -5.30
CA HIS A 128 3.80 54.03 -6.44
C HIS A 128 4.84 55.14 -6.27
N HIS A 129 5.38 55.37 -5.06
CA HIS A 129 6.39 56.41 -4.86
C HIS A 129 7.84 55.94 -5.07
N LEU A 130 8.08 54.64 -5.26
CA LEU A 130 9.42 54.09 -5.48
C LEU A 130 9.82 53.90 -6.96
N HIS A 131 8.94 54.24 -7.90
CA HIS A 131 9.19 54.06 -9.34
C HIS A 131 9.40 55.36 -10.13
N HIS A 132 9.67 56.48 -9.45
CA HIS A 132 9.87 57.78 -10.10
C HIS A 132 11.16 58.51 -9.70
N ILE A 133 12.23 57.80 -9.34
CA ILE A 133 13.58 58.40 -9.28
C ILE A 133 14.57 57.45 -9.94
N GLN A 134 14.53 57.39 -11.27
CA GLN A 134 15.66 56.94 -12.09
C GLN A 134 15.48 57.41 -13.54
N LEU A 135 15.55 58.73 -13.75
CA LEU A 135 15.93 59.32 -15.02
C LEU A 135 16.51 60.71 -14.69
N PHE A 136 17.82 60.77 -14.54
CA PHE A 136 18.76 61.71 -15.16
C PHE A 136 20.18 61.34 -14.73
#